data_AF-A0A2G6MLL8-F1
#
_entry.id   AF-A0A2G6MLL8-F1
#
_cell.length_a   1.000
_cell.length_b   1.000
_cell.length_c   1.000
_cell.angle_alpha   90.00
_cell.angle_beta   90.00
_cell.angle_gamma   90.00
#
_symmetry.space_group_name_H-M   'P 1'
#
loop_
_entity.id
_entity.type
_entity.pdbx_description
1 polymer ?
#
loop_
_entity_poly.entity_id
_entity_poly.type
_entity_poly.pdbx_seq_one_letter_code
_entity_poly.pdbx_strand_id
1 'polypeptide(L)'
;MTTVKSSVVQDMSGVAQATLTTIGTASYDDGSGVKDYKLIWDDDNNGRSVVWLDYRHEDDPWSYQMIWASSLDTALTVNLYAEYTVDWSGSSWRLPYIVDGPVVNGYDGTTTAGYNITTSEMGHLFYEELGNSGWYDTSGNQQSVFGLTNTGVFENLRSQWYWSETLSGEATNNAWLFNMYYGQTAPYGSYNSIGGLAVRTGQVSLVPVPSAIILLGAGLLWVTGIGRKSRIDV
;
A
#
# COMPACT_ATOMS: atom_id res chain seq x y z
N MET A 1 13.44 -57.35 -1.41
CA MET A 1 12.61 -56.56 -2.33
C MET A 1 11.39 -56.09 -1.56
N THR A 2 11.04 -54.83 -1.34
CA THR A 2 11.72 -53.53 -1.33
C THR A 2 10.78 -52.68 -0.48
N THR A 3 11.24 -52.09 0.62
CA THR A 3 10.43 -51.20 1.45
C THR A 3 10.31 -49.85 0.74
N VAL A 4 9.12 -49.49 0.29
CA VAL A 4 8.84 -48.15 -0.26
C VAL A 4 8.64 -47.20 0.92
N LYS A 5 9.62 -46.31 1.14
CA LYS A 5 9.46 -45.14 2.00
C LYS A 5 8.59 -44.12 1.26
N SER A 6 7.38 -43.88 1.76
CA SER A 6 6.55 -42.75 1.39
C SER A 6 7.18 -41.48 1.98
N SER A 7 7.68 -40.59 1.12
CA SER A 7 8.03 -39.22 1.48
C SER A 7 6.83 -38.32 1.20
N VAL A 8 6.14 -37.92 2.24
CA VAL A 8 5.20 -36.79 2.19
C VAL A 8 6.07 -35.54 2.06
N VAL A 9 6.10 -34.97 0.85
CA VAL A 9 6.63 -33.62 0.62
C VAL A 9 5.52 -32.67 1.08
N GLN A 10 5.73 -32.08 2.26
CA GLN A 10 4.89 -31.02 2.78
C GLN A 10 5.29 -29.74 2.03
N ASP A 11 4.50 -29.40 1.02
CA ASP A 11 4.67 -28.16 0.26
C ASP A 11 4.26 -27.01 1.18
N MET A 12 5.24 -26.39 1.82
CA MET A 12 5.05 -25.12 2.53
C MET A 12 5.24 -24.00 1.51
N SER A 13 4.23 -23.75 0.68
CA SER A 13 4.15 -22.48 -0.05
C SER A 13 3.75 -21.39 0.95
N GLY A 14 4.70 -20.98 1.78
CA GLY A 14 4.62 -19.69 2.48
C GLY A 14 4.70 -18.62 1.40
N VAL A 15 3.56 -18.16 0.92
CA VAL A 15 3.48 -16.89 0.19
C VAL A 15 4.01 -15.87 1.19
N ALA A 16 5.16 -15.27 0.89
CA ALA A 16 5.62 -14.12 1.65
C ALA A 16 4.53 -13.06 1.47
N GLN A 17 3.75 -12.79 2.52
CA GLN A 17 2.91 -11.60 2.52
C GLN A 17 3.86 -10.42 2.50
N ALA A 18 3.76 -9.58 1.47
CA ALA A 18 4.44 -8.31 1.48
C ALA A 18 3.98 -7.49 2.69
N THR A 19 4.89 -6.66 3.19
CA THR A 19 4.71 -6.04 4.50
C THR A 19 4.39 -4.57 4.29
N LEU A 20 3.10 -4.23 4.38
CA LEU A 20 2.66 -2.85 4.53
C LEU A 20 3.38 -2.17 5.70
N THR A 21 4.18 -1.16 5.40
CA THR A 21 5.08 -0.51 6.36
C THR A 21 4.68 0.95 6.54
N THR A 22 4.38 1.39 7.76
CA THR A 22 4.21 2.83 8.04
C THR A 22 5.58 3.52 8.02
N ILE A 23 5.77 4.47 7.10
CA ILE A 23 7.05 5.15 6.86
C ILE A 23 7.07 6.60 7.34
N GLY A 24 5.95 7.09 7.88
CA GLY A 24 5.79 8.45 8.34
C GLY A 24 4.33 8.89 8.33
N THR A 25 4.13 10.20 8.33
CA THR A 25 2.82 10.83 8.22
C THR A 25 2.81 11.92 7.15
N ALA A 26 1.62 12.32 6.73
CA ALA A 26 1.39 13.54 5.98
C ALA A 26 0.37 14.41 6.73
N SER A 27 0.74 15.66 7.01
CA SER A 27 -0.19 16.64 7.56
C SER A 27 -1.08 17.17 6.44
N TYR A 28 -2.39 17.15 6.65
CA TYR A 28 -3.41 17.56 5.68
C TYR A 28 -4.57 18.25 6.38
N ASP A 29 -5.07 19.35 5.81
CA ASP A 29 -6.34 19.95 6.22
C ASP A 29 -7.48 19.31 5.44
N ASP A 30 -8.28 18.48 6.12
CA ASP A 30 -9.40 17.75 5.54
C ASP A 30 -10.71 18.58 5.55
N GLY A 31 -10.63 19.88 5.81
CA GLY A 31 -11.79 20.77 5.97
C GLY A 31 -12.37 20.77 7.39
N SER A 32 -11.97 19.84 8.25
CA SER A 32 -12.25 19.85 9.70
C SER A 32 -11.04 20.29 10.53
N GLY A 33 -9.94 20.65 9.88
CA GLY A 33 -8.68 21.08 10.48
C GLY A 33 -7.50 20.19 10.08
N VAL A 34 -6.30 20.66 10.39
CA VAL A 34 -5.05 19.95 10.08
C VAL A 34 -4.92 18.71 10.97
N LYS A 35 -4.70 17.55 10.34
CA LYS A 35 -4.43 16.27 11.00
C LYS A 35 -3.29 15.56 10.30
N ASP A 36 -2.68 14.61 11.01
CA ASP A 36 -1.65 13.74 10.47
C ASP A 36 -2.26 12.39 10.07
N TYR A 37 -2.03 12.00 8.82
CA TYR A 37 -2.43 10.71 8.26
C TYR A 37 -1.21 9.86 7.96
N LYS A 38 -1.29 8.54 8.15
CA LYS A 38 -0.15 7.65 7.89
C LYS A 38 0.22 7.64 6.41
N LEU A 39 1.52 7.54 6.16
CA LEU A 39 2.06 7.14 4.87
C LEU A 39 2.45 5.67 4.96
N ILE A 40 1.80 4.84 4.16
CA ILE A 40 1.94 3.38 4.21
C ILE A 40 2.59 2.93 2.92
N TRP A 41 3.80 2.40 3.04
CA TRP A 41 4.55 1.84 1.93
C TRP A 41 4.12 0.40 1.67
N ASP A 42 3.92 0.12 0.39
CA ASP A 42 3.64 -1.17 -0.22
C ASP A 42 4.71 -1.37 -1.31
N ASP A 43 5.60 -2.35 -1.12
CA ASP A 43 6.84 -2.48 -1.87
C ASP A 43 6.71 -3.32 -3.16
N ASP A 44 5.59 -4.02 -3.33
CA ASP A 44 5.38 -4.94 -4.45
C ASP A 44 3.99 -4.87 -5.09
N ASN A 45 3.17 -3.87 -4.79
CA ASN A 45 1.88 -3.61 -5.42
C ASN A 45 1.90 -3.77 -6.95
N ASN A 46 1.44 -4.93 -7.44
CA ASN A 46 1.51 -5.29 -8.86
C ASN A 46 2.90 -5.10 -9.50
N GLY A 47 3.96 -5.41 -8.74
CA GLY A 47 5.35 -5.24 -9.13
C GLY A 47 5.87 -3.80 -9.05
N ARG A 48 5.21 -2.92 -8.31
CA ARG A 48 5.56 -1.50 -8.14
C ARG A 48 5.63 -1.14 -6.65
N SER A 49 6.55 -0.23 -6.33
CA SER A 49 6.59 0.41 -5.02
C SER A 49 5.66 1.62 -4.99
N VAL A 50 4.68 1.59 -4.09
CA VAL A 50 3.69 2.66 -3.92
C VAL A 50 3.54 3.07 -2.46
N VAL A 51 3.15 4.31 -2.23
CA VAL A 51 2.83 4.83 -0.90
C VAL A 51 1.38 5.26 -0.89
N TRP A 52 0.62 4.67 0.02
CA TRP A 52 -0.77 5.00 0.31
C TRP A 52 -0.84 6.13 1.32
N LEU A 53 -1.77 7.06 1.11
CA LEU A 53 -2.20 7.97 2.16
C LEU A 53 -3.34 7.31 2.93
N ASP A 54 -3.18 7.09 4.23
CA ASP A 54 -4.21 6.51 5.12
C ASP A 54 -5.31 7.53 5.43
N TYR A 55 -6.00 7.97 4.37
CA TYR A 55 -7.10 8.91 4.42
C TYR A 55 -8.11 8.55 3.33
N ARG A 56 -9.37 8.42 3.74
CA ARG A 56 -10.50 8.30 2.83
C ARG A 56 -11.07 9.68 2.56
N HIS A 57 -10.96 10.15 1.33
CA HIS A 57 -11.68 11.35 0.92
C HIS A 57 -13.19 11.12 0.91
N GLU A 58 -13.95 12.17 1.14
CA GLU A 58 -15.41 12.13 1.10
C GLU A 58 -15.95 11.71 -0.27
N ASP A 59 -17.24 11.39 -0.32
CA ASP A 59 -17.86 10.84 -1.52
C ASP A 59 -18.08 11.94 -2.55
N ASP A 60 -17.45 11.78 -3.72
CA ASP A 60 -17.50 12.77 -4.79
C ASP A 60 -17.57 12.10 -6.17
N PRO A 61 -18.07 12.79 -7.21
CA PRO A 61 -17.99 12.30 -8.58
C PRO A 61 -16.53 12.09 -9.00
N TRP A 62 -16.32 11.13 -9.90
CA TRP A 62 -14.98 10.67 -10.29
C TRP A 62 -14.05 11.82 -10.71
N SER A 63 -14.56 12.79 -11.49
CA SER A 63 -13.77 13.93 -11.93
C SER A 63 -13.27 14.82 -10.79
N TYR A 64 -14.07 14.97 -9.73
CA TYR A 64 -13.67 15.73 -8.54
C TYR A 64 -12.65 14.96 -7.71
N GLN A 65 -12.74 13.64 -7.67
CA GLN A 65 -11.76 12.79 -6.99
C GLN A 65 -10.39 12.82 -7.67
N MET A 66 -10.37 12.85 -9.00
CA MET A 66 -9.13 13.06 -9.77
C MET A 66 -8.49 14.42 -9.45
N ILE A 67 -9.30 15.48 -9.38
CA ILE A 67 -8.82 16.82 -9.00
C ILE A 67 -8.29 16.81 -7.56
N TRP A 68 -9.05 16.25 -6.63
CA TRP A 68 -8.64 16.12 -5.23
C TRP A 68 -7.29 15.40 -5.12
N ALA A 69 -7.16 14.21 -5.70
CA ALA A 69 -5.94 13.43 -5.61
C ALA A 69 -4.73 14.20 -6.16
N SER A 70 -4.86 14.88 -7.30
CA SER A 70 -3.79 15.69 -7.86
C SER A 70 -3.42 16.91 -6.99
N SER A 71 -4.37 17.46 -6.23
CA SER A 71 -4.13 18.62 -5.37
C SER A 71 -3.21 18.31 -4.18
N LEU A 72 -3.14 17.03 -3.78
CA LEU A 72 -2.32 16.55 -2.66
C LEU A 72 -0.83 16.81 -2.86
N ASP A 73 -0.36 16.98 -4.10
CA ASP A 73 1.04 17.31 -4.39
C ASP A 73 1.51 18.62 -3.73
N THR A 74 0.58 19.56 -3.52
CA THR A 74 0.87 20.85 -2.87
C THR A 74 0.18 21.02 -1.53
N ALA A 75 -0.88 20.25 -1.26
CA ALA A 75 -1.63 20.35 -0.02
C ALA A 75 -1.00 19.55 1.15
N LEU A 76 -0.22 18.50 0.86
CA LEU A 76 0.37 17.66 1.90
C LEU A 76 1.73 18.18 2.37
N THR A 77 1.94 18.15 3.69
CA THR A 77 3.28 18.24 4.28
C THR A 77 3.73 16.85 4.71
N VAL A 78 4.71 16.27 4.01
CA VAL A 78 5.21 14.91 4.26
C VAL A 78 6.27 14.92 5.37
N ASN A 79 6.06 14.09 6.39
CA ASN A 79 6.93 13.89 7.54
C ASN A 79 7.34 12.41 7.65
N LEU A 80 8.47 12.05 7.04
CA LEU A 80 9.00 10.69 7.08
C LEU A 80 9.68 10.39 8.43
N TYR A 81 9.62 9.13 8.87
CA TYR A 81 10.49 8.69 9.96
C TYR A 81 11.96 8.73 9.52
N ALA A 82 12.87 8.95 10.48
CA ALA A 82 14.27 9.27 10.21
C ALA A 82 15.04 8.14 9.49
N GLU A 83 14.57 6.91 9.61
CA GLU A 83 15.10 5.72 8.98
C GLU A 83 14.65 5.54 7.53
N TYR A 84 13.73 6.36 7.00
CA TYR A 84 13.23 6.23 5.64
C TYR A 84 13.57 7.44 4.78
N THR A 85 13.87 7.15 3.51
CA THR A 85 13.89 8.13 2.41
C THR A 85 12.97 7.63 1.32
N VAL A 86 12.34 8.56 0.59
CA VAL A 86 11.48 8.21 -0.55
C VAL A 86 11.94 9.00 -1.76
N ASP A 87 12.24 8.30 -2.85
CA ASP A 87 12.35 8.90 -4.17
C ASP A 87 10.98 8.93 -4.84
N TRP A 88 10.44 10.14 -5.00
CA TRP A 88 9.15 10.42 -5.64
C TRP A 88 9.26 10.65 -7.15
N SER A 89 10.41 10.36 -7.78
CA SER A 89 10.79 10.79 -9.12
C SER A 89 9.66 10.71 -10.17
N GLY A 90 9.05 11.88 -10.42
CA GLY A 90 8.11 12.13 -11.52
C GLY A 90 6.65 11.68 -11.31
N SER A 91 6.27 11.21 -10.13
CA SER A 91 4.89 10.78 -9.85
C SER A 91 4.12 11.84 -9.06
N SER A 92 2.87 12.07 -9.44
CA SER A 92 1.90 12.84 -8.66
C SER A 92 1.06 11.90 -7.79
N TRP A 93 0.50 12.44 -6.71
CA TRP A 93 -0.63 11.77 -6.05
C TRP A 93 -1.79 11.56 -7.03
N ARG A 94 -2.37 10.37 -6.98
CA ARG A 94 -3.45 9.92 -7.88
C ARG A 94 -4.39 8.96 -7.18
N LEU A 95 -5.51 8.66 -7.82
CA LEU A 95 -6.32 7.51 -7.42
C LEU A 95 -5.62 6.22 -7.86
N PRO A 96 -5.86 5.09 -7.18
CA PRO A 96 -5.26 3.82 -7.54
C PRO A 96 -5.67 3.36 -8.93
N TYR A 97 -4.77 2.63 -9.57
CA TYR A 97 -4.85 2.22 -10.97
C TYR A 97 -5.51 0.85 -11.14
N ILE A 98 -6.21 0.72 -12.26
CA ILE A 98 -6.62 -0.57 -12.83
C ILE A 98 -6.44 -0.57 -14.34
N VAL A 99 -6.10 -1.71 -14.91
CA VAL A 99 -6.06 -1.90 -16.36
C VAL A 99 -7.48 -1.87 -16.94
N ASP A 100 -7.72 -0.97 -17.90
CA ASP A 100 -8.99 -0.91 -18.64
C ASP A 100 -9.11 -2.06 -19.64
N GLY A 101 -10.34 -2.45 -19.97
CA GLY A 101 -10.63 -3.46 -20.97
C GLY A 101 -12.12 -3.80 -21.05
N PRO A 102 -12.50 -4.73 -21.95
CA PRO A 102 -13.88 -5.16 -22.07
C PRO A 102 -14.44 -5.66 -20.75
N VAL A 103 -15.68 -5.32 -20.40
CA VAL A 103 -16.29 -5.72 -19.12
C VAL A 103 -16.67 -7.19 -19.18
N VAL A 104 -15.79 -8.03 -18.65
CA VAL A 104 -15.99 -9.47 -18.52
C VAL A 104 -16.11 -9.75 -17.03
N ASN A 105 -17.27 -10.25 -16.60
CA ASN A 105 -17.49 -10.63 -15.21
C ASN A 105 -16.95 -12.04 -14.97
N GLY A 106 -16.25 -12.21 -13.85
CA GLY A 106 -15.73 -13.50 -13.41
C GLY A 106 -15.45 -13.54 -11.91
N TYR A 107 -15.00 -14.70 -11.46
CA TYR A 107 -14.71 -14.96 -10.05
C TYR A 107 -13.27 -15.42 -9.83
N ASP A 108 -12.57 -15.89 -10.85
CA ASP A 108 -11.25 -16.51 -10.72
C ASP A 108 -10.08 -15.50 -10.75
N GLY A 109 -10.38 -14.20 -10.81
CA GLY A 109 -9.38 -13.13 -10.89
C GLY A 109 -8.77 -12.90 -12.27
N THR A 110 -9.16 -13.69 -13.29
CA THR A 110 -8.58 -13.57 -14.64
C THR A 110 -9.35 -12.63 -15.56
N THR A 111 -10.53 -12.19 -15.12
CA THR A 111 -11.40 -11.27 -15.85
C THR A 111 -11.14 -9.80 -15.47
N THR A 112 -11.74 -8.87 -16.19
CA THR A 112 -11.57 -7.42 -15.96
C THR A 112 -12.50 -6.87 -14.88
N ALA A 113 -13.66 -7.50 -14.68
CA ALA A 113 -14.63 -7.16 -13.65
C ALA A 113 -15.01 -8.41 -12.83
N GLY A 114 -15.46 -8.19 -11.60
CA GLY A 114 -15.86 -9.25 -10.67
C GLY A 114 -14.91 -9.37 -9.48
N TYR A 115 -14.58 -10.61 -9.10
CA TYR A 115 -13.96 -10.95 -7.82
C TYR A 115 -12.58 -11.57 -8.00
N ASN A 116 -11.79 -11.54 -6.91
CA ASN A 116 -10.43 -12.09 -6.83
C ASN A 116 -9.45 -11.49 -7.86
N ILE A 117 -9.76 -10.32 -8.41
CA ILE A 117 -8.90 -9.59 -9.35
C ILE A 117 -7.83 -8.86 -8.54
N THR A 118 -6.59 -9.33 -8.62
CA THR A 118 -5.44 -8.73 -7.92
C THR A 118 -4.57 -7.88 -8.84
N THR A 119 -4.91 -7.77 -10.12
CA THR A 119 -4.16 -6.98 -11.12
C THR A 119 -4.36 -5.46 -11.00
N SER A 120 -5.28 -5.01 -10.15
CA SER A 120 -5.48 -3.61 -9.80
C SER A 120 -4.83 -3.28 -8.47
N GLU A 121 -4.39 -2.04 -8.27
CA GLU A 121 -3.66 -1.68 -7.04
C GLU A 121 -4.53 -1.84 -5.78
N MET A 122 -5.84 -1.59 -5.90
CA MET A 122 -6.82 -1.83 -4.82
C MET A 122 -7.15 -3.30 -4.63
N GLY A 123 -7.18 -4.08 -5.72
CA GLY A 123 -7.36 -5.52 -5.66
C GLY A 123 -6.19 -6.21 -4.97
N HIS A 124 -4.96 -5.84 -5.34
CA HIS A 124 -3.73 -6.28 -4.68
C HIS A 124 -3.74 -5.94 -3.19
N LEU A 125 -4.01 -4.67 -2.85
CA LEU A 125 -4.14 -4.23 -1.45
C LEU A 125 -5.19 -5.07 -0.69
N PHE A 126 -6.36 -5.29 -1.27
CA PHE A 126 -7.43 -6.01 -0.57
C PHE A 126 -7.13 -7.51 -0.39
N TYR A 127 -6.74 -8.19 -1.45
CA TYR A 127 -6.62 -9.66 -1.50
C TYR A 127 -5.24 -10.15 -1.06
N GLU A 128 -4.16 -9.50 -1.48
CA GLU A 128 -2.79 -9.98 -1.28
C GLU A 128 -2.19 -9.37 0.00
N GLU A 129 -2.23 -8.05 0.15
CA GLU A 129 -1.66 -7.35 1.32
C GLU A 129 -2.47 -7.58 2.60
N LEU A 130 -3.78 -7.30 2.52
CA LEU A 130 -4.66 -7.37 3.68
C LEU A 130 -5.23 -8.77 3.90
N GLY A 131 -5.10 -9.68 2.93
CA GLY A 131 -5.61 -11.06 3.05
C GLY A 131 -7.13 -11.15 3.20
N ASN A 132 -7.88 -10.17 2.69
CA ASN A 132 -9.33 -10.22 2.73
C ASN A 132 -9.90 -11.17 1.68
N SER A 133 -11.12 -11.65 1.92
CA SER A 133 -11.86 -12.52 1.00
C SER A 133 -12.98 -11.76 0.32
N GLY A 134 -13.17 -11.99 -0.98
CA GLY A 134 -14.30 -11.45 -1.74
C GLY A 134 -15.59 -12.21 -1.42
N TRP A 135 -16.74 -11.67 -1.86
CA TRP A 135 -18.04 -12.36 -1.66
C TRP A 135 -18.04 -13.76 -2.28
N TYR A 136 -17.34 -13.96 -3.41
CA TYR A 136 -17.20 -15.25 -4.08
C TYR A 136 -15.76 -15.74 -4.06
N ASP A 137 -15.57 -17.06 -3.93
CA ASP A 137 -14.27 -17.72 -4.15
C ASP A 137 -13.95 -17.82 -5.64
N THR A 138 -12.76 -18.34 -5.98
CA THR A 138 -12.33 -18.49 -7.38
C THR A 138 -13.16 -19.48 -8.20
N SER A 139 -13.96 -20.32 -7.54
CA SER A 139 -14.90 -21.25 -8.18
C SER A 139 -16.31 -20.68 -8.30
N GLY A 140 -16.54 -19.43 -7.87
CA GLY A 140 -17.83 -18.78 -7.90
C GLY A 140 -18.78 -19.20 -6.78
N ASN A 141 -18.29 -19.85 -5.71
CA ASN A 141 -19.11 -20.15 -4.54
C ASN A 141 -19.14 -18.95 -3.59
N GLN A 142 -20.32 -18.66 -3.03
CA GLN A 142 -20.43 -17.60 -2.03
C GLN A 142 -19.69 -17.97 -0.75
N GLN A 143 -18.91 -17.02 -0.23
CA GLN A 143 -18.14 -17.17 1.00
C GLN A 143 -18.95 -16.69 2.20
N SER A 144 -18.75 -17.34 3.36
CA SER A 144 -19.44 -16.97 4.61
C SER A 144 -18.75 -15.82 5.36
N VAL A 145 -17.46 -15.61 5.10
CA VAL A 145 -16.66 -14.50 5.61
C VAL A 145 -16.08 -13.77 4.40
N PHE A 146 -16.41 -12.49 4.25
CA PHE A 146 -15.99 -11.68 3.11
C PHE A 146 -15.94 -10.20 3.49
N GLY A 147 -15.37 -9.39 2.59
CA GLY A 147 -15.27 -7.94 2.72
C GLY A 147 -14.03 -7.52 3.49
N LEU A 148 -13.97 -6.23 3.85
CA LEU A 148 -12.84 -5.62 4.56
C LEU A 148 -12.84 -6.02 6.05
N THR A 149 -12.38 -7.24 6.32
CA THR A 149 -12.26 -7.82 7.66
C THR A 149 -10.90 -7.56 8.31
N ASN A 150 -9.89 -7.26 7.52
CA ASN A 150 -8.55 -6.87 7.94
C ASN A 150 -8.16 -5.56 7.26
N THR A 151 -7.70 -4.59 8.05
CA THR A 151 -7.19 -3.30 7.57
C THR A 151 -5.69 -3.15 7.76
N GLY A 152 -5.01 -4.13 8.37
CA GLY A 152 -3.58 -4.08 8.62
C GLY A 152 -3.20 -2.81 9.40
N VAL A 153 -2.29 -2.02 8.82
CA VAL A 153 -1.79 -0.76 9.42
C VAL A 153 -2.67 0.46 9.14
N PHE A 154 -3.68 0.33 8.27
CA PHE A 154 -4.62 1.42 7.95
C PHE A 154 -5.61 1.67 9.10
N GLU A 155 -5.84 2.94 9.42
CA GLU A 155 -6.81 3.40 10.42
C GLU A 155 -8.06 4.03 9.78
N ASN A 156 -7.95 4.54 8.54
CA ASN A 156 -9.02 5.27 7.87
C ASN A 156 -9.61 4.52 6.67
N LEU A 157 -9.15 3.30 6.39
CA LEU A 157 -9.75 2.44 5.38
C LEU A 157 -11.14 1.97 5.85
N ARG A 158 -12.13 2.04 4.95
CA ARG A 158 -13.54 1.73 5.26
C ARG A 158 -14.06 0.69 4.28
N SER A 159 -15.03 -0.10 4.74
CA SER A 159 -15.73 -1.08 3.91
C SER A 159 -16.75 -0.40 2.97
N GLN A 160 -16.27 0.38 2.01
CA GLN A 160 -17.07 1.17 1.07
C GLN A 160 -16.51 1.07 -0.36
N TRP A 161 -17.07 1.85 -1.28
CA TRP A 161 -16.59 1.95 -2.66
C TRP A 161 -15.50 3.01 -2.76
N TYR A 162 -14.55 2.76 -3.65
CA TYR A 162 -13.44 3.66 -3.96
C TYR A 162 -13.25 3.77 -5.46
N TRP A 163 -13.12 5.00 -5.95
CA TRP A 163 -12.79 5.23 -7.35
C TRP A 163 -11.35 4.83 -7.68
N SER A 164 -11.16 4.29 -8.88
CA SER A 164 -9.87 4.18 -9.54
C SER A 164 -9.65 5.37 -10.47
N GLU A 165 -8.40 5.67 -10.82
CA GLU A 165 -8.08 6.70 -11.84
C GLU A 165 -8.47 6.31 -13.26
N THR A 166 -8.89 5.06 -13.49
CA THR A 166 -9.16 4.55 -14.83
C THR A 166 -10.60 4.81 -15.26
N LEU A 167 -10.77 5.54 -16.36
CA LEU A 167 -12.05 5.65 -17.05
C LEU A 167 -12.31 4.39 -17.88
N SER A 168 -13.55 3.91 -17.92
CA SER A 168 -13.94 2.72 -18.68
C SER A 168 -14.06 3.05 -20.18
N GLY A 169 -13.32 2.36 -21.04
CA GLY A 169 -13.37 2.55 -22.50
C GLY A 169 -14.66 2.05 -23.16
N GLU A 170 -15.36 1.07 -22.58
CA GLU A 170 -16.57 0.49 -23.18
C GLU A 170 -17.86 1.32 -22.98
N ALA A 171 -17.93 2.08 -21.90
CA ALA A 171 -19.13 2.81 -21.52
C ALA A 171 -18.79 4.27 -21.26
N THR A 172 -19.24 5.14 -22.16
CA THR A 172 -19.11 6.58 -22.02
C THR A 172 -19.71 7.00 -20.68
N ASN A 173 -18.92 7.71 -19.86
CA ASN A 173 -19.27 8.15 -18.51
C ASN A 173 -19.24 7.08 -17.41
N ASN A 174 -18.53 5.98 -17.60
CA ASN A 174 -18.19 5.07 -16.49
C ASN A 174 -16.72 5.20 -16.10
N ALA A 175 -16.45 5.08 -14.81
CA ALA A 175 -15.11 4.92 -14.28
C ALA A 175 -15.03 3.60 -13.51
N TRP A 176 -13.83 3.03 -13.41
CA TRP A 176 -13.61 1.84 -12.63
C TRP A 176 -13.60 2.15 -11.14
N LEU A 177 -14.14 1.24 -10.33
CA LEU A 177 -14.09 1.30 -8.89
C LEU A 177 -13.67 -0.03 -8.29
N PHE A 178 -13.30 0.02 -7.02
CA PHE A 178 -13.17 -1.15 -6.17
C PHE A 178 -14.16 -1.04 -5.00
N ASN A 179 -14.90 -2.11 -4.76
CA ASN A 179 -15.86 -2.23 -3.68
C ASN A 179 -15.26 -3.06 -2.54
N MET A 180 -14.77 -2.40 -1.48
CA MET A 180 -14.16 -3.05 -0.31
C MET A 180 -15.16 -3.88 0.51
N TYR A 181 -16.47 -3.65 0.37
CA TYR A 181 -17.48 -4.45 1.07
C TYR A 181 -17.64 -5.83 0.43
N TYR A 182 -17.44 -5.95 -0.88
CA TYR A 182 -17.57 -7.22 -1.62
C TYR A 182 -16.26 -7.77 -2.17
N GLY A 183 -15.17 -7.01 -2.13
CA GLY A 183 -13.94 -7.32 -2.86
C GLY A 183 -14.12 -7.27 -4.38
N GLN A 184 -15.05 -6.44 -4.87
CA GLN A 184 -15.46 -6.47 -6.27
C GLN A 184 -14.87 -5.29 -7.06
N THR A 185 -14.36 -5.57 -8.25
CA THR A 185 -14.03 -4.57 -9.26
C THR A 185 -15.16 -4.47 -10.28
N ALA A 186 -15.58 -3.25 -10.63
CA ALA A 186 -16.56 -3.03 -11.69
C ALA A 186 -16.49 -1.58 -12.24
N PRO A 187 -16.96 -1.34 -13.47
CA PRO A 187 -17.24 0.02 -13.92
C PRO A 187 -18.54 0.53 -13.30
N TYR A 188 -18.61 1.82 -13.03
CA TYR A 188 -19.79 2.48 -12.49
C TYR A 188 -19.93 3.90 -13.01
N GLY A 189 -21.13 4.47 -13.01
CA GLY A 189 -21.38 5.81 -13.55
C GLY A 189 -20.51 6.86 -12.84
N SER A 190 -19.67 7.57 -13.59
CA SER A 190 -18.65 8.48 -13.08
C SER A 190 -19.22 9.73 -12.38
N TYR A 191 -20.52 9.97 -12.53
CA TYR A 191 -21.28 11.03 -11.88
C TYR A 191 -21.76 10.67 -10.46
N ASN A 192 -21.58 9.42 -10.02
CA ASN A 192 -21.95 9.01 -8.67
C ASN A 192 -20.89 9.44 -7.65
N SER A 193 -21.34 9.81 -6.45
CA SER A 193 -20.46 10.15 -5.34
C SER A 193 -19.90 8.88 -4.70
N ILE A 194 -18.59 8.68 -4.83
CA ILE A 194 -17.84 7.56 -4.24
C ILE A 194 -16.54 8.10 -3.67
N GLY A 195 -16.03 7.50 -2.59
CA GLY A 195 -14.82 7.94 -1.90
C GLY A 195 -13.54 7.77 -2.73
N GLY A 196 -12.52 8.51 -2.33
CA GLY A 196 -11.17 8.43 -2.88
C GLY A 196 -10.19 7.84 -1.86
N LEU A 197 -9.22 7.08 -2.35
CA LEU A 197 -8.02 6.70 -1.60
C LEU A 197 -6.84 7.14 -2.48
N ALA A 198 -5.91 7.91 -1.92
CA ALA A 198 -4.80 8.42 -2.71
C ALA A 198 -3.58 7.49 -2.60
N VAL A 199 -2.92 7.31 -3.73
CA VAL A 199 -1.66 6.57 -3.85
C VAL A 199 -0.67 7.39 -4.66
N ARG A 200 0.62 7.19 -4.38
CA ARG A 200 1.71 7.79 -5.13
C ARG A 200 2.84 6.78 -5.29
N THR A 201 3.38 6.67 -6.50
CA THR A 201 4.60 5.86 -6.71
C THR A 201 5.76 6.49 -5.96
N GLY A 202 6.47 5.71 -5.16
CA GLY A 202 7.64 6.18 -4.43
C GLY A 202 8.54 5.01 -4.08
N GLN A 203 9.82 5.09 -4.43
CA GLN A 203 10.80 4.08 -4.03
C GLN A 203 11.32 4.41 -2.63
N VAL A 204 10.99 3.56 -1.67
CA VAL A 204 11.42 3.75 -0.28
C VAL A 204 12.73 3.04 -0.05
N SER A 205 13.62 3.66 0.71
CA SER A 205 14.91 3.09 1.09
C SER A 205 15.23 3.40 2.54
N LEU A 206 15.89 2.45 3.21
CA LEU A 206 16.39 2.66 4.57
C LEU A 206 17.59 3.60 4.56
N VAL A 207 17.57 4.60 5.45
CA VAL A 207 18.69 5.48 5.71
C VAL A 207 19.76 4.70 6.46
N PRO A 208 20.99 4.58 5.91
CA PRO A 208 22.09 3.95 6.64
C PRO A 208 22.37 4.74 7.92
N VAL A 209 22.24 4.09 9.08
CA VAL A 209 22.63 4.70 10.36
C VAL A 209 24.12 5.03 10.27
N PRO A 210 24.53 6.32 10.37
CA PRO A 210 25.93 6.66 10.38
C PRO A 210 26.62 5.86 11.48
N SER A 211 27.82 5.36 11.23
CA SER A 211 28.62 4.52 12.11
C SER A 211 29.12 5.27 13.36
N ALA A 212 28.23 5.97 14.07
CA ALA A 212 28.47 6.56 15.38
C ALA A 212 28.87 5.48 16.39
N ILE A 213 28.53 4.21 16.17
CA ILE A 213 29.04 3.06 16.95
C ILE A 213 30.55 2.91 16.77
N ILE A 214 31.11 3.19 15.59
CA ILE A 214 32.57 3.20 15.35
C ILE A 214 33.20 4.42 16.02
N LEU A 215 32.55 5.59 16.00
CA LEU A 215 33.06 6.80 16.67
C LEU A 215 33.01 6.69 18.21
N LEU A 216 31.96 6.10 18.77
CA LEU A 216 31.88 5.82 20.21
C LEU A 216 32.96 4.80 20.62
N GLY A 217 33.21 3.78 19.79
CA GLY A 217 34.29 2.82 19.98
C GLY A 217 35.70 3.42 19.88
N ALA A 218 35.94 4.32 18.92
CA ALA A 218 37.23 4.99 18.75
C ALA A 218 37.51 6.04 19.84
N GLY A 219 36.48 6.70 20.38
CA GLY A 219 36.60 7.64 21.50
C GLY A 219 37.03 6.98 22.81
N LEU A 220 36.55 5.77 23.10
CA LEU A 220 36.92 5.01 24.31
C LEU A 220 38.39 4.56 24.31
N LEU A 221 38.97 4.23 23.15
CA LEU A 221 40.38 3.85 23.05
C LEU A 221 41.33 5.02 23.35
N TRP A 222 40.96 6.26 22.97
CA TRP A 222 41.76 7.46 23.24
C TRP A 222 41.80 7.83 24.73
N VAL A 223 40.70 7.64 25.47
CA VAL A 223 40.64 7.98 26.91
C VAL A 223 41.50 7.03 27.76
N THR A 224 41.66 5.77 27.36
CA THR A 224 42.52 4.81 28.09
C THR A 224 44.02 4.99 27.82
N GLY A 225 44.42 5.69 26.74
CA GLY A 225 45.81 5.78 26.28
C GLY A 225 46.66 6.91 26.90
N ILE A 226 46.05 7.97 27.44
CA ILE A 226 46.77 9.18 27.89
C ILE A 226 47.32 9.07 29.34
N GLY A 227 47.04 7.98 30.05
CA GLY A 227 47.33 7.85 31.49
C GLY A 227 48.76 7.47 31.90
N ARG A 228 49.73 7.22 31.01
CA ARG A 228 51.09 6.79 31.40
C ARG A 228 52.17 7.79 31.00
N LYS A 229 52.26 8.88 31.77
CA LYS A 229 53.46 9.72 31.85
C LYS A 229 54.32 9.21 33.02
N SER A 230 55.22 8.27 32.77
CA SER A 230 56.22 7.86 33.77
C SER A 230 57.22 9.00 33.97
N ARG A 231 57.35 9.46 35.22
CA ARG A 231 58.39 10.40 35.65
C ARG A 231 59.78 9.82 35.37
N ILE A 232 60.65 10.68 34.85
CA ILE A 232 62.09 10.51 34.77
C ILE A 232 62.65 10.89 36.14
N ASP A 233 63.42 10.00 36.76
CA ASP A 233 64.32 10.34 37.87
C ASP A 233 65.78 10.04 37.45
N VAL A 234 66.66 10.88 38.01
CA VAL A 234 68.03 11.29 37.65
C VAL A 234 69.06 10.17 37.53
#